data_AF-A0A3D0NFL8-F1
#
_entry.id   AF-A0A3D0NFL8-F1
#
_cell.length_a   1.000
_cell.length_b   1.000
_cell.length_c   1.000
_cell.angle_alpha   90.00
_cell.angle_beta   90.00
_cell.angle_gamma   90.00
#
_symmetry.space_group_name_H-M   'P 1'
#
loop_
_entity.id
_entity.type
_entity.pdbx_description
1 polymer ?
#
loop_
_entity_poly.entity_id
_entity_poly.type
_entity_poly.pdbx_seq_one_letter_code
_entity_poly.pdbx_strand_id
1 'polypeptide(L)'
;GKFRTKPGKNIWTLCYLILDAGSIFPYLAMTAAIPLFAALFGIVPTPEDGEAAIELFGMELSHAATVKTFGLSIFAVALIPLIIGGKIHVALKWVMGFKIVTVMGFLLILAIGWSSAGTWTEIFSGFVKVGTVPIERIDDSNGNGVLDAGEDWDGDGVLDVVEPKFVAEDGAQMASITVDVNPHDDIQASVLNGIAIRDDNGEYLEKIKVSESAGGLAPGEYFVRFDNDGNGYIDVDGDNERDGASVTNIISDLLSGKGFPDIDWALIASLSALVAISGSGGLSNTPISNYTRDEGWGMGHHVGAIPSVVGGLEISLSHQGTVFNPDAPGAMPRWKRWFKHVMRDQLVVWMPACFIGLALPSMLSVEFLDRGVTVPDKWVAATMTADGVASSVAGIEIPDNISHLSAEEQQTLKDQVEQAKDAGLGKTFWFLTIFCGFLVLAPSMSTSADGIIRRWVDVFWTTSDRLRSMPPDAIRMVYFGVLACYATFGFIMLGFFKPDTLLKIATTIYNYALGISCLHTVYVNRSLLPKKLQPRKSVWIALSCFGIFFLFIAFVSTLKQLDVI
;
A
#
# COMPACT_ATOMS: atom_id res chain seq x y z
N GLY A 1 2.72 -18.24 23.04
CA GLY A 1 1.58 -17.82 23.88
C GLY A 1 0.28 -18.41 23.37
N LYS A 2 -0.18 -17.91 22.22
CA LYS A 2 -1.42 -18.32 21.51
C LYS A 2 -1.64 -19.84 21.46
N PHE A 3 -0.64 -20.63 21.05
CA PHE A 3 -0.76 -22.09 20.94
C PHE A 3 -0.95 -22.85 22.29
N ARG A 4 -0.86 -22.17 23.44
CA ARG A 4 -1.10 -22.77 24.77
C ARG A 4 -2.56 -22.64 25.23
N THR A 5 -3.40 -21.87 24.53
CA THR A 5 -4.81 -21.69 24.86
C THR A 5 -5.65 -22.82 24.27
N LYS A 6 -6.87 -23.04 24.81
CA LYS A 6 -7.87 -23.92 24.15
C LYS A 6 -8.22 -23.34 22.77
N PRO A 7 -8.46 -24.17 21.73
CA PRO A 7 -8.62 -25.63 21.77
C PRO A 7 -7.31 -26.45 21.69
N GLY A 8 -6.15 -25.80 21.66
CA GLY A 8 -4.84 -26.45 21.78
C GLY A 8 -3.90 -26.17 20.61
N LYS A 9 -2.65 -26.64 20.73
CA LYS A 9 -1.57 -26.31 19.79
C LYS A 9 -1.88 -26.70 18.34
N ASN A 10 -2.42 -27.90 18.09
CA ASN A 10 -2.62 -28.41 16.73
C ASN A 10 -3.64 -27.56 15.94
N ILE A 11 -4.78 -27.24 16.55
CA ILE A 11 -5.82 -26.43 15.92
C ILE A 11 -5.33 -25.01 15.71
N TRP A 12 -4.72 -24.40 16.74
CA TRP A 12 -4.18 -23.04 16.59
C TRP A 12 -3.08 -22.95 15.54
N THR A 13 -2.22 -23.97 15.41
CA THR A 13 -1.21 -24.03 14.33
C THR A 13 -1.88 -24.00 12.97
N LEU A 14 -2.90 -24.83 12.73
CA LEU A 14 -3.63 -24.83 11.46
C LEU A 14 -4.34 -23.48 11.21
N CYS A 15 -5.05 -22.95 12.20
CA CYS A 15 -5.75 -21.67 12.06
C CYS A 15 -4.78 -20.53 11.73
N TYR A 16 -3.65 -20.42 12.43
CA TYR A 16 -2.66 -19.40 12.13
C TYR A 16 -1.95 -19.63 10.80
N LEU A 17 -1.88 -20.87 10.31
CA LEU A 17 -1.30 -21.16 8.99
C LEU A 17 -2.21 -20.65 7.87
N ILE A 18 -3.52 -20.82 8.04
CA ILE A 18 -4.53 -20.26 7.12
C ILE A 18 -4.53 -18.73 7.20
N LEU A 19 -4.56 -18.16 8.41
CA LEU A 19 -4.56 -16.72 8.62
C LEU A 19 -3.26 -16.05 8.13
N ASP A 20 -2.16 -16.80 8.05
CA ASP A 20 -0.89 -16.28 7.57
C ASP A 20 -0.58 -16.65 6.11
N ALA A 21 -1.48 -17.37 5.43
CA ALA A 21 -1.27 -17.87 4.08
C ALA A 21 -0.97 -16.74 3.09
N GLY A 22 -1.63 -15.58 3.25
CA GLY A 22 -1.38 -14.38 2.45
C GLY A 22 0.06 -13.89 2.49
N SER A 23 0.80 -14.19 3.57
CA SER A 23 2.20 -13.76 3.70
C SER A 23 3.17 -14.55 2.84
N ILE A 24 2.83 -15.77 2.46
CA ILE A 24 3.75 -16.67 1.76
C ILE A 24 3.98 -16.20 0.31
N PHE A 25 3.07 -15.40 -0.26
CA PHE A 25 3.16 -14.95 -1.65
C PHE A 25 4.22 -13.83 -1.83
N PRO A 26 5.21 -14.00 -2.73
CA PRO A 26 6.28 -13.02 -2.92
C PRO A 26 5.90 -11.89 -3.90
N TYR A 27 4.73 -11.28 -3.74
CA TYR A 27 4.22 -10.26 -4.65
C TYR A 27 5.11 -9.01 -4.71
N LEU A 28 5.80 -8.66 -3.61
CA LEU A 28 6.71 -7.50 -3.54
C LEU A 28 7.87 -7.57 -4.55
N ALA A 29 8.32 -8.78 -4.89
CA ALA A 29 9.40 -8.95 -5.87
C ALA A 29 8.93 -8.59 -7.28
N MET A 30 7.69 -8.96 -7.63
CA MET A 30 7.11 -8.65 -8.94
C MET A 30 6.74 -7.18 -9.05
N THR A 31 6.17 -6.58 -8.00
CA THR A 31 5.86 -5.15 -8.03
C THR A 31 7.13 -4.29 -8.08
N ALA A 32 8.24 -4.76 -7.49
CA ALA A 32 9.55 -4.10 -7.63
C ALA A 32 10.15 -4.20 -9.04
N ALA A 33 9.72 -5.17 -9.86
CA ALA A 33 10.25 -5.34 -11.21
C ALA A 33 9.83 -4.20 -12.16
N ILE A 34 8.67 -3.59 -11.92
CA ILE A 34 8.12 -2.47 -12.72
C ILE A 34 9.01 -1.23 -12.62
N PRO A 35 9.28 -0.66 -11.41
CA PRO A 35 10.17 0.49 -11.29
C PRO A 35 11.61 0.12 -11.67
N LEU A 36 12.05 -1.14 -11.50
CA LEU A 36 13.37 -1.55 -12.00
C LEU A 36 13.43 -1.48 -13.53
N PHE A 37 12.38 -1.93 -14.22
CA PHE A 37 12.27 -1.84 -15.67
C PHE A 37 12.30 -0.37 -16.12
N ALA A 38 11.43 0.47 -15.55
CA ALA A 38 11.37 1.88 -15.89
C ALA A 38 12.70 2.60 -15.63
N ALA A 39 13.36 2.33 -14.49
CA ALA A 39 14.65 2.93 -14.18
C ALA A 39 15.78 2.52 -15.14
N LEU A 40 15.73 1.31 -15.71
CA LEU A 40 16.75 0.80 -16.64
C LEU A 40 16.53 1.23 -18.08
N PHE A 41 15.27 1.30 -18.52
CA PHE A 41 14.93 1.52 -19.93
C PHE A 41 14.31 2.90 -20.22
N GLY A 42 13.97 3.68 -19.20
CA GLY A 42 13.37 5.01 -19.38
C GLY A 42 11.89 4.99 -19.82
N ILE A 43 11.28 3.81 -19.90
CA ILE A 43 9.91 3.61 -20.39
C ILE A 43 9.09 2.75 -19.42
N VAL A 44 7.78 2.97 -19.39
CA VAL A 44 6.84 2.13 -18.65
C VAL A 44 6.69 0.79 -19.38
N PRO A 45 6.77 -0.36 -18.68
CA PRO A 45 6.54 -1.64 -19.33
C PRO A 45 5.08 -1.78 -19.75
N THR A 46 4.86 -2.38 -20.91
CA THR A 46 3.54 -2.76 -21.46
C THR A 46 3.44 -4.28 -21.68
N PRO A 47 3.37 -5.10 -20.62
CA PRO A 47 3.40 -6.56 -20.73
C PRO A 47 2.23 -7.20 -21.47
N GLU A 48 1.08 -6.51 -21.57
CA GLU A 48 -0.06 -6.97 -22.34
C GLU A 48 0.11 -6.76 -23.85
N ASP A 49 1.01 -5.86 -24.25
CA ASP A 49 1.37 -5.66 -25.65
C ASP A 49 2.35 -6.76 -26.09
N GLY A 50 1.87 -7.63 -26.98
CA GLY A 50 2.63 -8.78 -27.50
C GLY A 50 3.80 -8.40 -28.41
N GLU A 51 3.85 -7.17 -28.91
CA GLU A 51 4.91 -6.66 -29.77
C GLU A 51 5.97 -5.86 -29.01
N ALA A 52 5.63 -5.40 -27.80
CA ALA A 52 6.54 -4.60 -26.99
C ALA A 52 7.75 -5.41 -26.50
N ALA A 53 8.92 -5.06 -27.01
CA ALA A 53 10.19 -5.73 -26.73
C ALA A 53 11.32 -4.74 -26.51
N ILE A 54 12.32 -5.20 -25.74
CA ILE A 54 13.57 -4.49 -25.49
C ILE A 54 14.75 -5.38 -25.83
N GLU A 55 15.88 -4.75 -26.18
CA GLU A 55 17.14 -5.45 -26.31
C GLU A 55 17.83 -5.55 -24.94
N LEU A 56 18.09 -6.78 -24.47
CA LEU A 56 18.82 -7.02 -23.23
C LEU A 56 19.88 -8.09 -23.45
N PHE A 57 21.15 -7.72 -23.23
CA PHE A 57 22.31 -8.59 -23.49
C PHE A 57 22.37 -9.16 -24.93
N GLY A 58 21.91 -8.38 -25.92
CA GLY A 58 21.87 -8.81 -27.33
C GLY A 58 20.75 -9.80 -27.66
N MET A 59 19.76 -9.96 -26.78
CA MET A 59 18.55 -10.73 -27.03
C MET A 59 17.33 -9.81 -26.98
N GLU A 60 16.45 -9.92 -27.97
CA GLU A 60 15.13 -9.28 -27.92
C GLU A 60 14.23 -10.06 -26.96
N LEU A 61 13.75 -9.38 -25.93
CA LEU A 61 12.85 -9.94 -24.92
C LEU A 61 11.60 -9.08 -24.83
N SER A 62 10.43 -9.72 -24.79
CA SER A 62 9.18 -8.99 -24.57
C SER A 62 9.18 -8.30 -23.20
N HIS A 63 8.40 -7.23 -23.07
CA HIS A 63 8.19 -6.53 -21.80
C HIS A 63 7.72 -7.50 -20.71
N ALA A 64 6.77 -8.38 -21.03
CA ALA A 64 6.28 -9.41 -20.11
C ALA A 64 7.38 -10.37 -19.64
N ALA A 65 8.22 -10.87 -20.55
CA ALA A 65 9.30 -11.77 -20.21
C ALA A 65 10.36 -11.07 -19.35
N THR A 66 10.66 -9.81 -19.64
CA THR A 66 11.64 -9.00 -18.90
C THR A 66 11.16 -8.73 -17.48
N VAL A 67 9.95 -8.20 -17.31
CA VAL A 67 9.36 -7.92 -15.98
C VAL A 67 9.31 -9.19 -15.13
N LYS A 68 8.91 -10.32 -15.72
CA LYS A 68 8.90 -11.62 -15.04
C LYS A 68 10.30 -12.06 -14.62
N THR A 69 11.28 -11.92 -15.51
CA THR A 69 12.68 -12.27 -15.23
C THR A 69 13.26 -11.41 -14.11
N PHE A 70 12.97 -10.10 -14.11
CA PHE A 70 13.36 -9.18 -13.05
C PHE A 70 12.71 -9.55 -11.73
N GLY A 71 11.41 -9.84 -11.70
CA GLY A 71 10.72 -10.25 -10.47
C GLY A 71 11.29 -11.54 -9.86
N LEU A 72 11.56 -12.55 -10.69
CA LEU A 72 12.22 -13.79 -10.24
C LEU A 72 13.63 -13.54 -9.73
N SER A 73 14.38 -12.65 -10.39
CA SER A 73 15.74 -12.28 -10.00
C SER A 73 15.78 -11.50 -8.69
N ILE A 74 14.87 -10.53 -8.51
CA ILE A 74 14.70 -9.76 -7.27
C ILE A 74 14.35 -10.71 -6.13
N PHE A 75 13.42 -11.65 -6.35
CA PHE A 75 13.07 -12.65 -5.35
C PHE A 75 14.29 -13.50 -4.96
N ALA A 76 15.06 -14.00 -5.93
CA ALA A 76 16.27 -14.78 -5.67
C ALA A 76 17.32 -13.98 -4.86
N VAL A 77 17.57 -12.73 -5.25
CA VAL A 77 18.52 -11.84 -4.58
C VAL A 77 18.05 -11.50 -3.16
N ALA A 78 16.74 -11.32 -2.95
CA ALA A 78 16.17 -11.03 -1.63
C ALA A 78 16.36 -12.17 -0.61
N LEU A 79 16.64 -13.40 -1.06
CA LEU A 79 16.95 -14.53 -0.17
C LEU A 79 18.42 -14.57 0.24
N ILE A 80 19.34 -13.90 -0.48
CA ILE A 80 20.79 -13.93 -0.20
C ILE A 80 21.11 -13.43 1.22
N PRO A 81 20.57 -12.29 1.71
CA PRO A 81 20.82 -11.81 3.08
C PRO A 81 20.37 -12.80 4.16
N LEU A 82 19.49 -13.76 3.84
CA LEU A 82 18.98 -14.76 4.78
C LEU A 82 19.93 -15.96 4.95
N ILE A 83 20.92 -16.09 4.06
CA ILE A 83 21.86 -17.22 4.03
C ILE A 83 23.22 -16.83 4.64
N ILE A 84 23.61 -15.56 4.53
CA ILE A 84 24.94 -15.03 4.82
C ILE A 84 24.91 -14.05 6.01
N GLY A 85 25.97 -13.97 6.82
CA GLY A 85 26.22 -12.78 7.67
C GLY A 85 26.32 -12.99 9.20
N GLY A 86 26.61 -14.20 9.68
CA GLY A 86 26.71 -14.52 11.11
C GLY A 86 25.35 -14.56 11.81
N LYS A 87 24.75 -13.39 12.00
CA LYS A 87 23.34 -13.22 12.36
C LYS A 87 22.64 -12.58 11.18
N ILE A 88 21.56 -13.20 10.68
CA ILE A 88 20.78 -12.70 9.53
C ILE A 88 20.32 -11.23 9.72
N HIS A 89 19.99 -10.83 10.94
CA HIS A 89 19.65 -9.43 11.24
C HIS A 89 20.77 -8.42 10.94
N VAL A 90 22.05 -8.82 10.98
CA VAL A 90 23.16 -7.91 10.66
C VAL A 90 23.17 -7.58 9.17
N ALA A 91 23.00 -8.58 8.30
CA ALA A 91 22.89 -8.37 6.86
C ALA A 91 21.66 -7.50 6.53
N LEU A 92 20.51 -7.81 7.13
CA LEU A 92 19.29 -7.04 6.94
C LEU A 92 19.41 -5.59 7.45
N LYS A 93 20.14 -5.33 8.54
CA LYS A 93 20.38 -3.97 9.06
C LYS A 93 21.10 -3.10 8.04
N TRP A 94 22.11 -3.63 7.33
CA TRP A 94 22.82 -2.86 6.31
C TRP A 94 21.93 -2.57 5.09
N VAL A 95 21.23 -3.59 4.59
CA VAL A 95 20.31 -3.44 3.45
C VAL A 95 19.22 -2.42 3.76
N MET A 96 18.61 -2.50 4.96
CA MET A 96 17.56 -1.57 5.39
C MET A 96 18.10 -0.18 5.72
N GLY A 97 19.29 -0.10 6.31
CA GLY A 97 19.94 1.17 6.62
C GLY A 97 20.24 1.97 5.35
N PHE A 98 20.81 1.31 4.33
CA PHE A 98 21.01 1.91 3.01
C PHE A 98 19.68 2.39 2.42
N LYS A 99 18.65 1.52 2.38
CA LYS A 99 17.31 1.89 1.91
C LYS A 99 16.79 3.15 2.59
N ILE A 100 16.76 3.18 3.92
CA ILE A 100 16.16 4.27 4.68
C ILE A 100 16.92 5.57 4.43
N VAL A 101 18.25 5.55 4.46
CA VAL A 101 19.06 6.75 4.25
C VAL A 101 18.87 7.30 2.83
N THR A 102 18.91 6.44 1.82
CA THR A 102 18.74 6.86 0.42
C THR A 102 17.33 7.37 0.17
N VAL A 103 16.30 6.60 0.52
CA VAL A 103 14.91 6.95 0.22
C VAL A 103 14.46 8.15 1.06
N MET A 104 14.60 8.11 2.38
CA MET A 104 14.17 9.25 3.21
C MET A 104 15.01 10.49 2.96
N GLY A 105 16.30 10.33 2.67
CA GLY A 105 17.17 11.45 2.32
C GLY A 105 16.72 12.13 1.03
N PHE A 106 16.45 11.36 -0.02
CA PHE A 106 15.97 11.91 -1.29
C PHE A 106 14.58 12.54 -1.18
N LEU A 107 13.63 11.86 -0.53
CA LEU A 107 12.30 12.42 -0.32
C LEU A 107 12.33 13.72 0.50
N LEU A 108 13.23 13.82 1.48
CA LEU A 108 13.40 15.05 2.26
C LEU A 108 13.99 16.19 1.41
N ILE A 109 14.88 15.88 0.46
CA ILE A 109 15.40 16.88 -0.50
C ILE A 109 14.26 17.44 -1.34
N LEU A 110 13.41 16.56 -1.89
CA LEU A 110 12.22 16.97 -2.65
C LEU A 110 11.26 17.79 -1.80
N ALA A 111 10.89 17.28 -0.63
CA ALA A 111 9.98 17.93 0.28
C ALA A 111 10.46 19.32 0.73
N ILE A 112 11.77 19.54 0.92
CA ILE A 112 12.29 20.86 1.30
C ILE A 112 12.45 21.78 0.08
N GLY A 113 12.82 21.24 -1.07
CA GLY A 113 13.18 22.05 -2.24
C GLY A 113 12.01 22.41 -3.17
N TRP A 114 10.98 21.56 -3.24
CA TRP A 114 9.93 21.63 -4.26
C TRP A 114 8.53 21.34 -3.69
N SER A 115 8.29 21.55 -2.39
CA SER A 115 6.92 21.49 -1.85
C SER A 115 6.49 22.78 -1.18
N SER A 116 5.18 23.01 -1.16
CA SER A 116 4.59 24.21 -0.57
C SER A 116 4.33 24.08 0.95
N ALA A 117 4.34 25.21 1.67
CA ALA A 117 3.97 25.23 3.09
C ALA A 117 2.52 24.80 3.34
N GLY A 118 1.65 24.96 2.34
CA GLY A 118 0.27 24.45 2.34
C GLY A 118 0.26 22.94 2.42
N THR A 119 1.04 22.27 1.57
CA THR A 119 1.18 20.81 1.51
C THR A 119 1.70 20.24 2.82
N TRP A 120 2.72 20.85 3.43
CA TRP A 120 3.17 20.46 4.78
C TRP A 120 2.04 20.54 5.81
N THR A 121 1.26 21.62 5.78
CA THR A 121 0.16 21.80 6.72
C THR A 121 -0.95 20.78 6.48
N GLU A 122 -1.29 20.51 5.23
CA GLU A 122 -2.30 19.53 4.85
C GLU A 122 -1.93 18.12 5.33
N ILE A 123 -0.75 17.64 4.96
CA ILE A 123 -0.27 16.29 5.31
C ILE A 123 -0.21 16.09 6.83
N PHE A 124 0.40 17.03 7.56
CA PHE A 124 0.57 16.87 9.01
C PHE A 124 -0.72 17.11 9.79
N SER A 125 -1.60 18.01 9.33
CA SER A 125 -2.93 18.17 9.93
C SER A 125 -3.82 16.95 9.70
N GLY A 126 -3.64 16.23 8.59
CA GLY A 126 -4.35 14.98 8.27
C GLY A 126 -4.28 13.95 9.39
N PHE A 127 -3.15 13.82 10.10
CA PHE A 127 -2.99 12.86 11.20
C PHE A 127 -3.87 13.14 12.42
N VAL A 128 -4.43 14.35 12.53
CA VAL A 128 -5.27 14.77 13.67
C VAL A 128 -6.70 15.16 13.26
N LYS A 129 -7.02 15.11 11.96
CA LYS A 129 -8.37 15.34 11.44
C LYS A 129 -9.24 14.10 11.68
N VAL A 130 -10.06 14.15 12.73
CA VAL A 130 -11.00 13.06 13.08
C VAL A 130 -12.38 13.35 12.48
N GLY A 131 -12.97 12.36 11.80
CA GLY A 131 -14.32 12.45 11.23
C GLY A 131 -14.38 13.00 9.81
N THR A 132 -13.24 13.07 9.12
CA THR A 132 -13.19 13.39 7.69
C THR A 132 -13.65 12.20 6.86
N VAL A 133 -14.61 12.45 5.97
CA VAL A 133 -15.20 11.45 5.08
C VAL A 133 -15.24 11.96 3.64
N PRO A 134 -15.11 11.06 2.65
CA PRO A 134 -15.28 11.42 1.26
C PRO A 134 -16.74 11.73 0.94
N ILE A 135 -16.94 12.72 0.09
CA ILE A 135 -18.23 13.15 -0.42
C ILE A 135 -18.09 13.45 -1.91
N GLU A 136 -19.21 13.55 -2.61
CA GLU A 136 -19.26 14.21 -3.90
C GLU A 136 -19.79 15.64 -3.73
N ARG A 137 -19.12 16.62 -4.34
CA ARG A 137 -19.42 18.05 -4.20
C ARG A 137 -19.09 18.75 -5.50
N ILE A 138 -19.98 19.64 -5.95
CA ILE A 138 -19.68 20.62 -7.00
C ILE A 138 -19.05 21.89 -6.43
N ASP A 139 -18.34 22.63 -7.26
CA ASP A 139 -17.71 23.87 -6.83
C ASP A 139 -18.70 25.02 -6.73
N ASP A 140 -19.63 25.15 -7.68
CA ASP A 140 -20.69 26.18 -7.70
C ASP A 140 -21.71 26.00 -6.56
N SER A 141 -21.29 26.29 -5.34
CA SER A 141 -22.05 26.03 -4.13
C SER A 141 -23.22 27.00 -3.99
N ASN A 142 -23.20 28.12 -4.73
CA ASN A 142 -24.19 29.18 -4.69
C ASN A 142 -25.04 29.32 -5.96
N GLY A 143 -24.74 28.53 -7.00
CA GLY A 143 -25.52 28.41 -8.23
C GLY A 143 -25.42 29.62 -9.16
N ASN A 144 -24.30 30.36 -9.11
CA ASN A 144 -24.11 31.58 -9.90
C ASN A 144 -23.35 31.35 -11.21
N GLY A 145 -22.85 30.13 -11.44
CA GLY A 145 -22.05 29.76 -12.61
C GLY A 145 -20.66 30.40 -12.66
N VAL A 146 -20.10 30.78 -11.51
CA VAL A 146 -18.78 31.40 -11.36
C VAL A 146 -18.03 30.73 -10.21
N LEU A 147 -16.74 30.43 -10.43
CA LEU A 147 -15.88 29.92 -9.38
C LEU A 147 -15.57 31.02 -8.35
N ASP A 148 -16.16 30.94 -7.16
CA ASP A 148 -15.92 31.88 -6.07
C ASP A 148 -14.76 31.45 -5.16
N ALA A 149 -14.23 32.41 -4.39
CA ALA A 149 -13.11 32.16 -3.49
C ALA A 149 -13.44 31.10 -2.42
N GLY A 150 -12.75 29.96 -2.46
CA GLY A 150 -12.92 28.83 -1.54
C GLY A 150 -13.95 27.80 -2.01
N GLU A 151 -14.47 27.93 -3.22
CA GLU A 151 -15.21 26.89 -3.92
C GLU A 151 -14.24 25.87 -4.52
N ASP A 152 -13.24 26.36 -5.26
CA ASP A 152 -12.10 25.66 -5.87
C ASP A 152 -11.41 24.67 -4.91
N TRP A 153 -11.79 23.39 -4.99
CA TRP A 153 -11.37 22.37 -4.04
C TRP A 153 -10.01 21.77 -4.36
N ASP A 154 -9.73 21.56 -5.64
CA ASP A 154 -8.48 21.00 -6.16
C ASP A 154 -7.49 22.05 -6.63
N GLY A 155 -7.93 23.28 -6.87
CA GLY A 155 -7.06 24.43 -7.14
C GLY A 155 -6.82 24.67 -8.63
N ASP A 156 -7.59 24.05 -9.52
CA ASP A 156 -7.35 24.04 -10.96
C ASP A 156 -7.89 25.29 -11.69
N GLY A 157 -8.72 26.07 -10.98
CA GLY A 157 -9.35 27.29 -11.48
C GLY A 157 -10.55 27.08 -12.41
N VAL A 158 -11.12 25.88 -12.43
CA VAL A 158 -12.30 25.49 -13.22
C VAL A 158 -13.52 25.36 -12.31
N LEU A 159 -14.71 25.49 -12.90
CA LEU A 159 -15.96 25.33 -12.16
C LEU A 159 -16.48 23.90 -12.32
N ASP A 160 -16.21 23.10 -11.31
CA ASP A 160 -16.40 21.66 -11.35
C ASP A 160 -17.83 21.18 -11.12
N VAL A 161 -18.15 20.08 -11.81
CA VAL A 161 -19.38 19.30 -11.64
C VAL A 161 -19.09 17.91 -11.09
N VAL A 162 -20.12 17.16 -10.69
CA VAL A 162 -19.92 15.74 -10.34
C VAL A 162 -19.87 14.90 -11.60
N GLU A 163 -18.68 14.46 -11.97
CA GLU A 163 -18.52 13.68 -13.20
C GLU A 163 -19.05 12.24 -13.09
N PRO A 164 -19.95 11.81 -13.99
CA PRO A 164 -20.54 10.49 -13.97
C PRO A 164 -19.51 9.37 -14.14
N LYS A 165 -19.42 8.50 -13.14
CA LYS A 165 -18.63 7.26 -13.20
C LYS A 165 -19.42 6.13 -13.86
N PHE A 166 -18.72 5.20 -14.48
CA PHE A 166 -19.27 3.96 -14.99
C PHE A 166 -18.23 2.84 -15.01
N VAL A 167 -18.70 1.61 -15.23
CA VAL A 167 -17.84 0.45 -15.46
C VAL A 167 -18.23 -0.16 -16.80
N ALA A 168 -17.29 -0.18 -17.74
CA ALA A 168 -17.44 -0.76 -19.05
C ALA A 168 -17.67 -2.27 -18.94
N GLU A 169 -18.78 -2.73 -19.52
CA GLU A 169 -19.06 -4.15 -19.69
C GLU A 169 -18.26 -4.71 -20.89
N ASP A 170 -18.16 -6.04 -20.99
CA ASP A 170 -17.45 -6.75 -22.08
C ASP A 170 -18.06 -6.56 -23.50
N GLY A 171 -19.04 -5.65 -23.64
CA GLY A 171 -19.73 -5.34 -24.89
C GLY A 171 -19.32 -4.01 -25.54
N ALA A 172 -19.76 -3.78 -26.78
CA ALA A 172 -19.52 -2.53 -27.50
C ALA A 172 -20.36 -1.35 -26.97
N GLN A 173 -21.44 -1.66 -26.25
CA GLN A 173 -22.34 -0.68 -25.64
C GLN A 173 -22.46 -0.97 -24.15
N MET A 174 -22.59 0.09 -23.37
CA MET A 174 -22.97 -0.04 -21.98
C MET A 174 -24.48 -0.07 -21.82
N ALA A 175 -24.94 -0.91 -20.89
CA ALA A 175 -26.35 -1.02 -20.55
C ALA A 175 -26.90 0.33 -20.03
N SER A 176 -26.20 0.95 -19.08
CA SER A 176 -26.64 2.19 -18.44
C SER A 176 -25.52 2.98 -17.78
N ILE A 177 -25.55 4.31 -17.88
CA ILE A 177 -24.76 5.25 -17.05
C ILE A 177 -25.74 6.07 -16.22
N THR A 178 -25.60 6.04 -14.90
CA THR A 178 -26.31 6.99 -14.02
C THR A 178 -25.59 8.33 -14.08
N VAL A 179 -26.33 9.38 -14.42
CA VAL A 179 -25.83 10.74 -14.56
C VAL A 179 -26.55 11.61 -13.55
N ASP A 180 -25.76 12.32 -12.76
CA ASP A 180 -26.18 13.39 -11.86
C ASP A 180 -24.98 14.32 -11.69
N VAL A 181 -24.96 15.41 -12.46
CA VAL A 181 -23.83 16.35 -12.46
C VAL A 181 -23.87 17.34 -11.29
N ASN A 182 -25.00 17.41 -10.58
CA ASN A 182 -25.16 18.24 -9.41
C ASN A 182 -26.17 17.61 -8.43
N PRO A 183 -25.70 16.73 -7.52
CA PRO A 183 -26.57 16.05 -6.55
C PRO A 183 -27.28 16.97 -5.55
N HIS A 184 -27.00 18.27 -5.58
CA HIS A 184 -27.56 19.27 -4.67
C HIS A 184 -28.62 20.16 -5.29
N ASP A 185 -28.89 20.01 -6.59
CA ASP A 185 -29.98 20.73 -7.25
C ASP A 185 -31.31 19.95 -7.22
N ASP A 186 -32.34 20.53 -7.85
CA ASP A 186 -33.67 19.92 -7.96
C ASP A 186 -33.79 18.95 -9.15
N ILE A 187 -32.71 18.72 -9.91
CA ILE A 187 -32.67 17.82 -11.06
C ILE A 187 -32.37 16.41 -10.56
N GLN A 188 -33.27 15.47 -10.87
CA GLN A 188 -33.06 14.08 -10.46
C GLN A 188 -32.01 13.40 -11.35
N ALA A 189 -31.20 12.54 -10.73
CA ALA A 189 -30.36 11.58 -11.42
C ALA A 189 -31.14 10.86 -12.53
N SER A 190 -30.53 10.76 -13.70
CA SER A 190 -31.10 10.13 -14.89
C SER A 190 -30.18 9.04 -15.41
N VAL A 191 -30.69 8.21 -16.34
CA VAL A 191 -29.93 7.08 -16.88
C VAL A 191 -29.79 7.21 -18.39
N LEU A 192 -28.54 7.27 -18.85
CA LEU A 192 -28.19 7.12 -20.26
C LEU A 192 -28.13 5.63 -20.59
N ASN A 193 -28.88 5.17 -21.59
CA ASN A 193 -28.93 3.75 -21.97
C ASN A 193 -28.34 3.51 -23.36
N GLY A 194 -27.68 2.37 -23.55
CA GLY A 194 -27.20 1.93 -24.87
C GLY A 194 -26.10 2.83 -25.46
N ILE A 195 -25.27 3.43 -24.59
CA ILE A 195 -24.16 4.28 -25.01
C ILE A 195 -23.07 3.40 -25.61
N ALA A 196 -22.71 3.65 -26.87
CA ALA A 196 -21.54 3.03 -27.47
C ALA A 196 -20.28 3.54 -26.75
N ILE A 197 -19.45 2.62 -26.30
CA ILE A 197 -18.18 2.91 -25.63
C ILE A 197 -16.99 2.30 -26.37
N ARG A 198 -17.23 1.44 -27.35
CA ARG A 198 -16.21 0.87 -28.22
C ARG A 198 -16.54 1.09 -29.68
N ASP A 199 -15.51 1.20 -30.50
CA ASP A 199 -15.61 1.24 -31.95
C ASP A 199 -15.85 -0.17 -32.54
N ASP A 200 -15.95 -0.24 -33.88
CA ASP A 200 -16.15 -1.50 -34.60
C ASP A 200 -14.96 -2.48 -34.47
N ASN A 201 -13.77 -1.98 -34.07
CA ASN A 201 -12.58 -2.78 -33.82
C ASN A 201 -12.49 -3.27 -32.36
N GLY A 202 -13.39 -2.81 -31.49
CA GLY A 202 -13.42 -3.14 -30.07
C GLY A 202 -12.52 -2.25 -29.20
N GLU A 203 -11.97 -1.17 -29.76
CA GLU A 203 -11.19 -0.15 -29.04
C GLU A 203 -12.13 0.84 -28.34
N TYR A 204 -11.72 1.37 -27.19
CA TYR A 204 -12.53 2.36 -26.48
C TYR A 204 -12.64 3.65 -27.29
N LEU A 205 -13.86 4.21 -27.34
CA LEU A 205 -14.11 5.50 -27.96
C LEU A 205 -13.51 6.62 -27.13
N GLU A 206 -12.98 7.65 -27.78
CA GLU A 206 -12.49 8.87 -27.12
C GLU A 206 -13.64 9.77 -26.66
N LYS A 207 -14.79 9.69 -27.35
CA LYS A 207 -15.99 10.48 -27.09
C LYS A 207 -17.27 9.65 -27.16
N ILE A 208 -18.23 9.99 -26.32
CA ILE A 208 -19.60 9.48 -26.36
C ILE A 208 -20.56 10.58 -26.79
N LYS A 209 -21.68 10.16 -27.40
CA LYS A 209 -22.75 11.07 -27.81
C LYS A 209 -23.95 10.98 -26.89
N VAL A 210 -24.26 12.09 -26.24
CA VAL A 210 -25.46 12.28 -25.41
C VAL A 210 -26.52 12.97 -26.25
N SER A 211 -27.59 12.24 -26.57
CA SER A 211 -28.63 12.72 -27.52
C SER A 211 -29.69 13.59 -26.86
N GLU A 212 -29.97 13.35 -25.58
CA GLU A 212 -30.96 14.06 -24.77
C GLU A 212 -30.36 14.40 -23.42
N SER A 213 -30.88 15.45 -22.76
CA SER A 213 -30.38 15.84 -21.45
C SER A 213 -30.70 14.78 -20.41
N ALA A 214 -29.75 14.46 -19.53
CA ALA A 214 -29.88 13.47 -18.48
C ALA A 214 -29.17 13.94 -17.22
N GLY A 215 -29.89 14.06 -16.10
CA GLY A 215 -29.26 14.35 -14.79
C GLY A 215 -28.41 15.62 -14.78
N GLY A 216 -28.88 16.67 -15.44
CA GLY A 216 -28.18 17.96 -15.59
C GLY A 216 -27.15 18.00 -16.72
N LEU A 217 -26.73 16.86 -17.29
CA LEU A 217 -25.86 16.82 -18.47
C LEU A 217 -26.64 17.24 -19.73
N ALA A 218 -26.08 18.15 -20.52
CA ALA A 218 -26.69 18.64 -21.75
C ALA A 218 -26.52 17.67 -22.94
N PRO A 219 -27.32 17.76 -24.01
CA PRO A 219 -27.06 17.03 -25.24
C PRO A 219 -25.75 17.50 -25.90
N GLY A 220 -24.88 16.57 -26.28
CA GLY A 220 -23.54 16.90 -26.79
C GLY A 220 -22.66 15.69 -27.07
N GLU A 221 -21.42 15.97 -27.45
CA GLU A 221 -20.34 14.97 -27.49
C GLU A 221 -19.39 15.26 -26.33
N TYR A 222 -19.16 14.25 -25.51
CA TYR A 222 -18.35 14.35 -24.30
C TYR A 222 -17.18 13.41 -24.40
N PHE A 223 -16.05 13.82 -23.84
CA PHE A 223 -14.90 12.94 -23.70
C PHE A 223 -15.22 11.84 -22.69
N VAL A 224 -14.60 10.69 -22.88
CA VAL A 224 -14.64 9.59 -21.91
C VAL A 224 -13.25 9.09 -21.65
N ARG A 225 -12.97 8.78 -20.40
CA ARG A 225 -11.71 8.22 -19.95
C ARG A 225 -11.96 6.85 -19.35
N PHE A 226 -11.06 5.92 -19.63
CA PHE A 226 -11.13 4.54 -19.18
C PHE A 226 -9.82 4.15 -18.52
N ASP A 227 -9.91 3.39 -17.44
CA ASP A 227 -8.80 2.62 -16.91
C ASP A 227 -8.79 1.20 -17.52
N ASN A 228 -7.68 0.49 -17.28
CA ASN A 228 -7.52 -0.89 -17.75
C ASN A 228 -8.44 -1.93 -17.09
N ASP A 229 -9.09 -1.60 -15.97
CA ASP A 229 -10.08 -2.45 -15.32
C ASP A 229 -11.49 -2.18 -15.88
N GLY A 230 -11.62 -1.28 -16.86
CA GLY A 230 -12.87 -0.90 -17.50
C GLY A 230 -13.65 0.17 -16.74
N ASN A 231 -13.16 0.67 -15.60
CA ASN A 231 -13.81 1.82 -14.96
C ASN A 231 -13.56 3.05 -15.83
N GLY A 232 -14.56 3.90 -15.93
CA GLY A 232 -14.43 5.14 -16.67
C GLY A 232 -15.32 6.23 -16.13
N TYR A 233 -15.16 7.41 -16.70
CA TYR A 233 -16.00 8.55 -16.39
C TYR A 233 -16.21 9.41 -17.63
N ILE A 234 -17.27 10.21 -17.59
CA ILE A 234 -17.57 11.21 -18.60
C ILE A 234 -16.83 12.48 -18.18
N ASP A 235 -15.87 12.87 -19.01
CA ASP A 235 -15.04 14.06 -18.89
C ASP A 235 -15.81 15.25 -19.51
N VAL A 236 -16.44 16.04 -18.63
CA VAL A 236 -17.46 17.05 -18.96
C VAL A 236 -16.83 18.32 -19.48
N ASP A 237 -15.71 18.73 -18.88
CA ASP A 237 -15.02 19.99 -19.18
C ASP A 237 -13.82 19.78 -20.14
N GLY A 238 -13.32 18.55 -20.26
CA GLY A 238 -12.29 18.14 -21.21
C GLY A 238 -10.86 18.18 -20.65
N ASP A 239 -10.67 18.31 -19.34
CA ASP A 239 -9.38 18.50 -18.69
C ASP A 239 -8.59 17.19 -18.48
N ASN A 240 -9.25 16.03 -18.60
CA ASN A 240 -8.75 14.67 -18.33
C ASN A 240 -8.55 14.32 -16.85
N GLU A 241 -9.13 15.09 -15.95
CA GLU A 241 -9.22 14.81 -14.51
C GLU A 241 -10.63 14.37 -14.21
N ARG A 242 -10.89 13.94 -12.96
CA ARG A 242 -12.25 13.56 -12.58
C ARG A 242 -12.72 14.40 -11.43
N ASP A 243 -13.74 15.21 -11.73
CA ASP A 243 -14.22 16.19 -10.78
C ASP A 243 -15.29 15.63 -9.83
N GLY A 244 -15.61 16.47 -8.87
CA GLY A 244 -16.63 16.23 -7.88
C GLY A 244 -16.16 15.45 -6.67
N ALA A 245 -14.92 14.94 -6.64
CA ALA A 245 -14.38 14.19 -5.51
C ALA A 245 -13.86 15.13 -4.40
N SER A 246 -14.54 15.16 -3.25
CA SER A 246 -14.14 16.02 -2.13
C SER A 246 -14.15 15.30 -0.78
N VAL A 247 -13.76 16.01 0.28
CA VAL A 247 -13.90 15.53 1.65
C VAL A 247 -14.54 16.59 2.55
N THR A 248 -15.38 16.14 3.48
CA THR A 248 -15.90 17.00 4.55
C THR A 248 -15.67 16.40 5.93
N ASN A 249 -15.94 17.15 6.99
CA ASN A 249 -15.86 16.67 8.36
C ASN A 249 -17.24 16.57 8.99
N ILE A 250 -17.67 15.34 9.30
CA ILE A 250 -18.99 15.05 9.88
C ILE A 250 -19.23 15.87 11.16
N ILE A 251 -18.21 16.01 12.01
CA ILE A 251 -18.34 16.70 13.30
C ILE A 251 -18.57 18.20 13.04
N SER A 252 -17.78 18.79 12.15
CA SER A 252 -17.92 20.20 11.76
C SER A 252 -19.27 20.49 11.11
N ASP A 253 -19.73 19.63 10.21
CA ASP A 253 -21.00 19.81 9.50
C ASP A 253 -22.21 19.73 10.45
N LEU A 254 -22.19 18.75 11.36
CA LEU A 254 -23.23 18.64 12.37
C LEU A 254 -23.24 19.84 13.34
N LEU A 255 -22.07 20.33 13.74
CA LEU A 255 -21.97 21.48 14.65
C LEU A 255 -22.32 22.81 13.99
N SER A 256 -22.04 22.95 12.69
CA SER A 256 -22.37 24.14 11.89
C SER A 256 -23.82 24.15 11.40
N GLY A 257 -24.56 23.06 11.59
CA GLY A 257 -25.96 22.94 11.21
C GLY A 257 -26.19 22.54 9.75
N LYS A 258 -25.13 22.14 9.02
CA LYS A 258 -25.22 21.61 7.65
C LYS A 258 -25.90 20.22 7.58
N GLY A 259 -26.00 19.53 8.72
CA GLY A 259 -26.60 18.21 8.80
C GLY A 259 -25.57 17.09 8.64
N PHE A 260 -26.06 15.87 8.39
CA PHE A 260 -25.17 14.73 8.11
C PHE A 260 -24.84 14.73 6.61
N PRO A 261 -23.56 14.70 6.22
CA PRO A 261 -23.18 14.78 4.81
C PRO A 261 -23.57 13.49 4.07
N ASP A 262 -23.79 13.60 2.77
CA ASP A 262 -23.92 12.40 1.91
C ASP A 262 -22.53 11.83 1.65
N ILE A 263 -22.32 10.57 2.04
CA ILE A 263 -21.00 9.96 2.06
C ILE A 263 -20.82 9.15 0.78
N ASP A 264 -19.69 9.34 0.09
CA ASP A 264 -19.30 8.46 -1.01
C ASP A 264 -18.90 7.08 -0.46
N TRP A 265 -19.88 6.18 -0.38
CA TRP A 265 -19.69 4.81 0.09
C TRP A 265 -18.84 3.97 -0.86
N ALA A 266 -18.82 4.29 -2.16
CA ALA A 266 -17.98 3.60 -3.13
C ALA A 266 -16.50 3.91 -2.86
N LEU A 267 -16.16 5.18 -2.62
CA LEU A 267 -14.81 5.59 -2.23
C LEU A 267 -14.44 5.07 -0.85
N ILE A 268 -15.35 5.06 0.14
CA ILE A 268 -15.10 4.38 1.43
C ILE A 268 -14.76 2.90 1.23
N ALA A 269 -15.44 2.20 0.34
CA ALA A 269 -15.17 0.80 0.08
C ALA A 269 -13.81 0.59 -0.62
N SER A 270 -13.42 1.48 -1.53
CA SER A 270 -12.10 1.48 -2.16
C SER A 270 -10.97 1.82 -1.17
N LEU A 271 -11.16 2.83 -0.32
CA LEU A 271 -10.25 3.16 0.79
C LEU A 271 -10.14 1.99 1.77
N SER A 272 -11.22 1.26 2.03
CA SER A 272 -11.21 0.06 2.88
C SER A 272 -10.30 -1.05 2.33
N ALA A 273 -10.18 -1.18 1.00
CA ALA A 273 -9.22 -2.10 0.37
C ALA A 273 -7.76 -1.63 0.57
N LEU A 274 -7.50 -0.32 0.56
CA LEU A 274 -6.17 0.24 0.89
C LEU A 274 -5.84 0.08 2.38
N VAL A 275 -6.82 0.29 3.26
CA VAL A 275 -6.71 -0.01 4.70
C VAL A 275 -6.34 -1.49 4.91
N ALA A 276 -6.73 -2.39 3.98
CA ALA A 276 -6.34 -3.79 4.08
C ALA A 276 -4.83 -4.05 4.02
N ILE A 277 -4.08 -3.19 3.33
CA ILE A 277 -2.62 -3.26 3.28
C ILE A 277 -2.01 -2.96 4.65
N SER A 278 -2.64 -2.07 5.45
CA SER A 278 -2.18 -1.78 6.81
C SER A 278 -2.26 -2.99 7.75
N GLY A 279 -3.17 -3.95 7.46
CA GLY A 279 -3.25 -5.25 8.13
C GLY A 279 -1.96 -6.05 8.05
N SER A 280 -1.36 -6.08 6.85
CA SER A 280 -0.06 -6.71 6.59
C SER A 280 1.05 -6.06 7.42
N GLY A 281 1.12 -4.72 7.41
CA GLY A 281 2.10 -3.96 8.19
C GLY A 281 1.96 -4.18 9.70
N GLY A 282 0.73 -4.23 10.23
CA GLY A 282 0.50 -4.53 11.64
C GLY A 282 1.00 -5.93 12.02
N LEU A 283 0.68 -6.94 11.21
CA LEU A 283 1.10 -8.33 11.44
C LEU A 283 2.60 -8.52 11.29
N SER A 284 3.24 -7.90 10.29
CA SER A 284 4.68 -8.01 10.05
C SER A 284 5.52 -7.38 11.17
N ASN A 285 4.93 -6.46 11.95
CA ASN A 285 5.57 -5.88 13.14
C ASN A 285 5.36 -6.71 14.42
N THR A 286 4.39 -7.63 14.47
CA THR A 286 4.16 -8.49 15.65
C THR A 286 5.36 -9.38 16.05
N PRO A 287 6.25 -9.82 15.14
CA PRO A 287 7.48 -10.52 15.47
C PRO A 287 8.59 -9.63 16.06
N ILE A 288 8.35 -8.37 16.42
CA ILE A 288 9.35 -7.52 17.11
C ILE A 288 9.92 -8.21 18.37
N SER A 289 9.15 -9.09 19.01
CA SER A 289 9.65 -9.93 20.11
C SER A 289 10.84 -10.80 19.71
N ASN A 290 10.90 -11.28 18.46
CA ASN A 290 12.00 -12.07 17.93
C ASN A 290 13.26 -11.23 17.79
N TYR A 291 13.13 -9.98 17.32
CA TYR A 291 14.24 -9.03 17.30
C TYR A 291 14.79 -8.79 18.71
N THR A 292 13.91 -8.48 19.67
CA THR A 292 14.35 -8.26 21.07
C THR A 292 14.99 -9.51 21.68
N ARG A 293 14.58 -10.72 21.27
CA ARG A 293 15.19 -11.98 21.68
C ARG A 293 16.60 -12.12 21.10
N ASP A 294 16.75 -11.93 19.79
CA ASP A 294 18.00 -12.16 19.07
C ASP A 294 19.10 -11.13 19.42
N GLU A 295 18.69 -9.91 19.81
CA GLU A 295 19.55 -8.89 20.42
C GLU A 295 19.86 -9.16 21.90
N GLY A 296 19.23 -10.17 22.51
CA GLY A 296 19.45 -10.56 23.89
C GLY A 296 18.85 -9.62 24.92
N TRP A 297 17.82 -8.84 24.57
CA TRP A 297 17.21 -7.87 25.48
C TRP A 297 16.35 -8.57 26.55
N GLY A 298 16.55 -8.19 27.82
CA GLY A 298 15.78 -8.73 28.93
C GLY A 298 15.91 -10.26 29.05
N MET A 299 14.79 -10.97 29.00
CA MET A 299 14.79 -12.44 29.07
C MET A 299 15.31 -13.12 27.79
N GLY A 300 15.46 -12.38 26.69
CA GLY A 300 15.99 -12.90 25.42
C GLY A 300 17.40 -13.48 25.53
N HIS A 301 18.22 -12.91 26.42
CA HIS A 301 19.59 -13.37 26.69
C HIS A 301 19.67 -14.85 27.12
N HIS A 302 18.59 -15.41 27.68
CA HIS A 302 18.57 -16.78 28.20
C HIS A 302 18.12 -17.84 27.19
N VAL A 303 17.66 -17.46 26.00
CA VAL A 303 16.98 -18.39 25.07
C VAL A 303 17.78 -18.64 23.78
N GLY A 304 18.69 -17.73 23.42
CA GLY A 304 19.52 -17.83 22.22
C GLY A 304 18.90 -17.16 20.98
N ALA A 305 19.47 -17.43 19.81
CA ALA A 305 19.07 -16.83 18.52
C ALA A 305 19.28 -17.83 17.37
N ILE A 306 18.72 -17.53 16.18
CA ILE A 306 18.88 -18.37 14.99
C ILE A 306 20.17 -17.95 14.22
N PRO A 307 21.18 -18.82 14.07
CA PRO A 307 22.42 -18.50 13.36
C PRO A 307 22.28 -18.57 11.82
N SER A 308 23.13 -17.84 11.08
CA SER A 308 23.22 -17.95 9.60
C SER A 308 24.01 -19.17 9.13
N VAL A 309 23.96 -19.50 7.83
CA VAL A 309 24.73 -20.61 7.25
C VAL A 309 26.20 -20.26 7.03
N VAL A 310 26.46 -19.13 6.39
CA VAL A 310 27.82 -18.67 6.11
C VAL A 310 28.22 -17.64 7.17
N GLY A 311 29.35 -17.89 7.85
CA GLY A 311 29.88 -17.01 8.90
C GLY A 311 29.16 -17.06 10.24
N GLY A 312 28.24 -18.03 10.45
CA GLY A 312 27.46 -18.21 11.68
C GLY A 312 28.33 -18.43 12.92
N LEU A 313 28.08 -17.67 13.98
CA LEU A 313 28.55 -17.99 15.33
C LEU A 313 27.86 -19.28 15.82
N GLU A 314 28.52 -20.10 16.65
CA GLU A 314 27.93 -21.27 17.30
C GLU A 314 26.87 -20.86 18.33
N ILE A 315 25.70 -20.41 17.85
CA ILE A 315 24.57 -19.98 18.67
C ILE A 315 23.46 -21.02 18.53
N SER A 316 22.98 -21.53 19.66
CA SER A 316 21.83 -22.45 19.73
C SER A 316 20.56 -21.72 20.14
N LEU A 317 19.39 -22.29 19.79
CA LEU A 317 18.09 -21.79 20.21
C LEU A 317 17.38 -22.82 21.09
N SER A 318 17.11 -22.46 22.34
CA SER A 318 16.39 -23.34 23.27
C SER A 318 14.97 -23.66 22.77
N HIS A 319 14.57 -24.93 22.86
CA HIS A 319 13.21 -25.41 22.59
C HIS A 319 12.15 -24.82 23.51
N GLN A 320 12.55 -24.39 24.72
CA GLN A 320 11.68 -23.80 25.71
C GLN A 320 12.21 -22.44 26.16
N GLY A 321 11.30 -21.46 26.23
CA GLY A 321 11.63 -20.16 26.81
C GLY A 321 11.89 -20.24 28.31
N THR A 322 12.49 -19.20 28.87
CA THR A 322 12.68 -19.08 30.32
C THR A 322 11.48 -18.39 30.97
N VAL A 323 11.01 -18.90 32.10
CA VAL A 323 9.90 -18.30 32.85
C VAL A 323 10.43 -17.20 33.77
N PHE A 324 9.94 -15.97 33.59
CA PHE A 324 10.24 -14.85 34.48
C PHE A 324 9.41 -14.95 35.77
N ASN A 325 10.05 -14.96 36.93
CA ASN A 325 9.38 -14.90 38.23
C ASN A 325 9.19 -13.44 38.68
N PRO A 326 7.95 -12.89 38.66
CA PRO A 326 7.69 -11.51 39.05
C PRO A 326 7.80 -11.27 40.56
N ASP A 327 7.80 -12.31 41.39
CA ASP A 327 7.86 -12.22 42.85
C ASP A 327 9.29 -12.28 43.39
N ALA A 328 10.28 -12.55 42.53
CA ALA A 328 11.68 -12.56 42.92
C ALA A 328 12.16 -11.15 43.37
N PRO A 329 13.03 -11.05 44.39
CA PRO A 329 13.54 -9.78 44.88
C PRO A 329 14.19 -8.95 43.76
N GLY A 330 13.75 -7.70 43.60
CA GLY A 330 14.28 -6.78 42.58
C GLY A 330 13.88 -7.09 41.13
N ALA A 331 13.02 -8.08 40.88
CA ALA A 331 12.60 -8.48 39.54
C ALA A 331 11.73 -7.40 38.86
N MET A 332 10.70 -6.89 39.55
CA MET A 332 9.78 -5.90 38.96
C MET A 332 10.45 -4.57 38.58
N PRO A 333 11.37 -3.99 39.37
CA PRO A 333 12.14 -2.82 38.94
C PRO A 333 12.97 -3.06 37.66
N ARG A 334 13.54 -4.26 37.48
CA ARG A 334 14.27 -4.62 36.25
C ARG A 334 13.32 -4.76 35.07
N TRP A 335 12.19 -5.45 35.25
CA TRP A 335 11.16 -5.58 34.24
C TRP A 335 10.61 -4.22 33.77
N LYS A 336 10.31 -3.31 34.70
CA LYS A 336 9.82 -1.95 34.37
C LYS A 336 10.85 -1.16 33.55
N ARG A 337 12.14 -1.26 33.89
CA ARG A 337 13.21 -0.60 33.13
C ARG A 337 13.34 -1.16 31.72
N TRP A 338 13.32 -2.49 31.59
CA TRP A 338 13.33 -3.16 30.29
C TRP A 338 12.10 -2.80 29.45
N PHE A 339 10.90 -2.85 30.02
CA PHE A 339 9.67 -2.49 29.31
C PHE A 339 9.68 -1.01 28.89
N LYS A 340 10.19 -0.09 29.73
CA LYS A 340 10.36 1.32 29.36
C LYS A 340 11.34 1.50 28.19
N HIS A 341 12.39 0.68 28.11
CA HIS A 341 13.31 0.69 26.98
C HIS A 341 12.61 0.27 25.68
N VAL A 342 11.83 -0.82 25.70
CA VAL A 342 11.02 -1.26 24.56
C VAL A 342 10.00 -0.19 24.17
N MET A 343 9.31 0.42 25.14
CA MET A 343 8.37 1.51 24.86
C MET A 343 9.04 2.74 24.26
N ARG A 344 10.27 3.08 24.66
CA ARG A 344 11.02 4.17 24.04
C ARG A 344 11.33 3.85 22.58
N ASP A 345 11.81 2.65 22.30
CA ASP A 345 12.09 2.20 20.94
C ASP A 345 10.83 2.27 20.06
N GLN A 346 9.71 1.72 20.54
CA GLN A 346 8.48 1.64 19.75
C GLN A 346 7.74 2.98 19.63
N LEU A 347 7.67 3.79 20.70
CA LEU A 347 6.87 5.02 20.72
C LEU A 347 7.66 6.28 20.35
N VAL A 348 8.98 6.31 20.59
CA VAL A 348 9.80 7.51 20.37
C VAL A 348 10.64 7.40 19.10
N VAL A 349 10.99 6.19 18.67
CA VAL A 349 11.78 5.97 17.45
C VAL A 349 10.89 5.47 16.32
N TRP A 350 10.26 4.31 16.51
CA TRP A 350 9.51 3.64 15.44
C TRP A 350 8.24 4.40 15.02
N MET A 351 7.40 4.82 15.99
CA MET A 351 6.15 5.50 15.68
C MET A 351 6.36 6.83 14.91
N PRO A 352 7.24 7.76 15.33
CA PRO A 352 7.52 8.97 14.53
C PRO A 352 8.10 8.66 13.15
N ALA A 353 8.96 7.64 13.04
CA ALA A 353 9.48 7.21 11.74
C ALA A 353 8.37 6.68 10.81
N CYS A 354 7.33 6.05 11.34
CA CYS A 354 6.17 5.64 10.55
C CYS A 354 5.37 6.85 10.06
N PHE A 355 5.16 7.87 10.92
CA PHE A 355 4.48 9.10 10.50
C PHE A 355 5.25 9.82 9.39
N ILE A 356 6.57 9.97 9.53
CA ILE A 356 7.41 10.60 8.49
C ILE A 356 7.44 9.73 7.22
N GLY A 357 7.58 8.41 7.38
CA GLY A 357 7.61 7.47 6.26
C GLY A 357 6.29 7.36 5.50
N LEU A 358 5.17 7.75 6.10
CA LEU A 358 3.88 7.93 5.42
C LEU A 358 3.76 9.35 4.84
N ALA A 359 4.14 10.37 5.60
CA ALA A 359 3.98 11.77 5.22
C ALA A 359 4.78 12.14 3.96
N LEU A 360 6.05 11.73 3.86
CA LEU A 360 6.90 12.13 2.74
C LEU A 360 6.45 11.55 1.40
N PRO A 361 6.15 10.24 1.26
CA PRO A 361 5.60 9.73 0.02
C PRO A 361 4.23 10.33 -0.33
N SER A 362 3.34 10.51 0.66
CA SER A 362 2.03 11.15 0.43
C SER A 362 2.17 12.60 -0.03
N MET A 363 3.16 13.33 0.49
CA MET A 363 3.47 14.69 0.07
C MET A 363 3.88 14.75 -1.40
N LEU A 364 4.68 13.80 -1.89
CA LEU A 364 5.03 13.74 -3.30
C LEU A 364 3.79 13.55 -4.18
N SER A 365 2.86 12.68 -3.76
CA SER A 365 1.62 12.49 -4.52
C SER A 365 0.74 13.75 -4.53
N VAL A 366 0.65 14.48 -3.42
CA VAL A 366 -0.19 15.71 -3.35
C VAL A 366 0.46 16.91 -4.04
N GLU A 367 1.79 16.95 -4.13
CA GLU A 367 2.50 18.09 -4.73
C GLU A 367 2.77 17.92 -6.23
N PHE A 368 2.99 16.68 -6.70
CA PHE A 368 3.44 16.40 -8.06
C PHE A 368 2.41 15.67 -8.93
N LEU A 369 1.20 15.46 -8.41
CA LEU A 369 0.08 14.94 -9.19
C LEU A 369 -1.12 15.84 -8.92
N ASP A 370 -1.87 16.09 -9.97
CA ASP A 370 -3.12 16.83 -9.89
C ASP A 370 -4.17 15.98 -9.15
N ARG A 371 -5.16 16.66 -8.58
CA ARG A 371 -6.25 16.00 -7.85
C ARG A 371 -7.22 15.43 -8.88
N GLY A 372 -8.06 14.47 -8.48
CA GLY A 372 -8.95 13.81 -9.45
C GLY A 372 -8.27 12.85 -10.45
N VAL A 373 -6.96 12.99 -10.73
CA VAL A 373 -6.22 12.15 -11.69
C VAL A 373 -6.44 10.67 -11.41
N THR A 374 -7.08 10.02 -12.37
CA THR A 374 -7.26 8.57 -12.36
C THR A 374 -6.03 7.90 -12.94
N VAL A 375 -5.64 6.78 -12.35
CA VAL A 375 -4.52 5.98 -12.86
C VAL A 375 -5.00 5.26 -14.12
N PRO A 376 -4.50 5.60 -15.33
CA PRO A 376 -5.01 5.02 -16.57
C PRO A 376 -4.68 3.52 -16.66
N ASP A 377 -3.51 3.17 -16.13
CA ASP A 377 -2.98 1.81 -16.14
C ASP A 377 -2.12 1.54 -14.90
N LYS A 378 -2.25 0.33 -14.35
CA LYS A 378 -1.46 -0.18 -13.22
C LYS A 378 0.05 -0.12 -13.48
N TRP A 379 0.49 -0.16 -14.74
CA TRP A 379 1.91 -0.05 -15.09
C TRP A 379 2.41 1.39 -15.03
N VAL A 380 1.57 2.35 -15.44
CA VAL A 380 1.86 3.80 -15.45
C VAL A 380 1.89 4.37 -14.03
N ALA A 381 1.09 3.81 -13.12
CA ALA A 381 1.08 4.16 -11.69
C ALA A 381 2.50 4.20 -11.06
N ALA A 382 3.44 3.40 -11.57
CA ALA A 382 4.80 3.34 -11.07
C ALA A 382 5.66 4.57 -11.43
N THR A 383 5.28 5.34 -12.46
CA THR A 383 6.07 6.49 -12.95
C THR A 383 5.37 7.83 -12.83
N MET A 384 4.04 7.89 -12.68
CA MET A 384 3.29 9.17 -12.63
C MET A 384 3.93 10.22 -11.73
N THR A 385 4.19 9.89 -10.46
CA THR A 385 4.83 10.85 -9.54
C THR A 385 6.26 11.21 -9.95
N ALA A 386 6.97 10.30 -10.62
CA ALA A 386 8.30 10.59 -11.14
C ALA A 386 8.24 11.55 -12.33
N ASP A 387 7.23 11.43 -13.18
CA ASP A 387 6.97 12.32 -14.31
C ASP A 387 6.66 13.75 -13.80
N GLY A 388 5.76 13.88 -12.83
CA GLY A 388 5.48 15.17 -12.17
C GLY A 388 6.72 15.79 -11.51
N VAL A 389 7.48 14.99 -10.74
CA VAL A 389 8.75 15.43 -10.16
C VAL A 389 9.73 15.92 -11.24
N ALA A 390 9.85 15.22 -12.37
CA ALA A 390 10.78 15.58 -13.44
C ALA A 390 10.45 16.97 -14.02
N SER A 391 9.16 17.21 -14.27
CA SER A 391 8.64 18.49 -14.77
C SER A 391 8.90 19.63 -13.78
N SER A 392 8.53 19.45 -12.50
CA SER A 392 8.70 20.49 -11.49
C SER A 392 10.16 20.85 -11.25
N VAL A 393 11.08 19.87 -11.21
CA VAL A 393 12.51 20.18 -11.03
C VAL A 393 13.17 20.75 -12.28
N ALA A 394 12.60 20.50 -13.46
CA ALA A 394 13.01 21.13 -14.71
C ALA A 394 12.49 22.58 -14.83
N GLY A 395 11.61 23.01 -13.92
CA GLY A 395 10.99 24.33 -13.95
C GLY A 395 9.91 24.46 -15.04
N ILE A 396 9.28 23.34 -15.40
CA ILE A 396 8.15 23.32 -16.32
C ILE A 396 6.89 23.52 -15.48
N GLU A 397 6.19 24.62 -15.75
CA GLU A 397 4.85 24.87 -15.20
C GLU A 397 3.85 24.16 -16.12
N ILE A 398 3.20 23.13 -15.58
CA ILE A 398 2.07 22.45 -16.21
C ILE A 398 0.83 23.18 -15.68
N PRO A 399 0.03 23.84 -16.53
CA PRO A 399 -1.25 24.40 -16.11
C PRO A 399 -2.17 23.26 -15.68
N ASP A 400 -2.95 23.49 -14.63
CA ASP A 400 -3.87 22.49 -14.08
C ASP A 400 -4.89 22.06 -15.17
N ASN A 401 -5.55 23.01 -15.85
CA ASN A 401 -6.38 22.67 -17.01
C ASN A 401 -5.66 22.87 -18.37
N ILE A 402 -5.24 21.75 -18.98
CA ILE A 402 -4.59 21.68 -20.30
C ILE A 402 -5.59 21.86 -21.45
N SER A 403 -6.89 21.65 -21.23
CA SER A 403 -7.94 21.71 -22.28
C SER A 403 -8.06 23.10 -22.92
N HIS A 404 -7.75 24.15 -22.16
CA HIS A 404 -7.78 25.54 -22.62
C HIS A 404 -6.60 25.92 -23.53
N LEU A 405 -5.55 25.10 -23.56
CA LEU A 405 -4.40 25.31 -24.43
C LEU A 405 -4.75 24.96 -25.88
N SER A 406 -4.20 25.71 -26.82
CA SER A 406 -4.26 25.33 -28.23
C SER A 406 -3.52 24.01 -28.48
N ALA A 407 -3.88 23.28 -29.53
CA ALA A 407 -3.20 22.02 -29.88
C ALA A 407 -1.67 22.18 -30.06
N GLU A 408 -1.21 23.35 -30.51
CA GLU A 408 0.23 23.67 -30.63
C GLU A 408 0.89 23.87 -29.25
N GLU A 409 0.22 24.54 -28.32
CA GLU A 409 0.68 24.71 -26.94
C GLU A 409 0.71 23.39 -26.19
N GLN A 410 -0.33 22.56 -26.33
CA GLN A 410 -0.37 21.22 -25.77
C GLN A 410 0.78 20.35 -26.29
N GLN A 411 1.04 20.37 -27.60
CA GLN A 411 2.17 19.63 -28.17
C GLN A 411 3.51 20.16 -27.65
N THR A 412 3.67 21.47 -27.57
CA THR A 412 4.90 22.09 -27.05
C THR A 412 5.14 21.70 -25.59
N LEU A 413 4.11 21.70 -24.76
CA LEU A 413 4.19 21.28 -23.36
C LEU A 413 4.57 19.80 -23.26
N LYS A 414 3.93 18.93 -24.06
CA LYS A 414 4.28 17.50 -24.14
C LYS A 414 5.75 17.28 -24.51
N ASP A 415 6.26 18.01 -25.50
CA ASP A 415 7.66 17.93 -25.93
C ASP A 415 8.62 18.40 -24.82
N GLN A 416 8.27 19.44 -24.06
CA GLN A 416 9.07 19.93 -22.93
C GLN A 416 9.12 18.90 -21.80
N VAL A 417 7.97 18.31 -21.44
CA VAL A 417 7.88 17.28 -20.39
C VAL A 417 8.70 16.05 -20.77
N GLU A 418 8.63 15.60 -22.03
CA GLU A 418 9.43 14.46 -22.48
C GLU A 418 10.93 14.79 -22.49
N GLN A 419 11.31 16.01 -22.93
CA GLN A 419 12.69 16.45 -22.89
C GLN A 419 13.25 16.55 -21.46
N ALA A 420 12.42 16.89 -20.47
CA ALA A 420 12.84 16.94 -19.06
C ALA A 420 13.32 15.57 -18.55
N LYS A 421 12.75 14.48 -19.07
CA LYS A 421 13.15 13.10 -18.72
C LYS A 421 14.46 12.66 -19.39
N ASP A 422 14.89 13.33 -20.45
CA ASP A 422 16.05 12.95 -21.24
C ASP A 422 17.38 13.56 -20.76
N ALA A 423 17.34 14.72 -20.09
CA ALA A 423 18.53 15.42 -19.65
C ALA A 423 18.38 16.20 -18.33
N GLY A 424 19.51 16.63 -17.77
CA GLY A 424 19.54 17.57 -16.64
C GLY A 424 19.02 17.02 -15.32
N LEU A 425 18.41 17.92 -14.52
CA LEU A 425 17.85 17.59 -13.22
C LEU A 425 16.59 16.73 -13.34
N GLY A 426 15.74 17.00 -14.33
CA GLY A 426 14.51 16.23 -14.59
C GLY A 426 14.79 14.73 -14.71
N LYS A 427 15.66 14.32 -15.64
CA LYS A 427 16.12 12.93 -15.79
C LYS A 427 16.67 12.33 -14.50
N THR A 428 17.50 13.08 -13.79
CA THR A 428 18.17 12.59 -12.59
C THR A 428 17.15 12.33 -11.48
N PHE A 429 16.22 13.26 -11.27
CA PHE A 429 15.21 13.15 -10.23
C PHE A 429 14.11 12.17 -10.59
N TRP A 430 13.73 12.08 -11.87
CA TRP A 430 12.86 11.04 -12.40
C TRP A 430 13.41 9.65 -12.06
N PHE A 431 14.68 9.39 -12.42
CA PHE A 431 15.35 8.13 -12.10
C PHE A 431 15.42 7.88 -10.59
N LEU A 432 15.78 8.89 -9.79
CA LEU A 432 15.88 8.74 -8.33
C LEU A 432 14.52 8.46 -7.68
N THR A 433 13.43 9.06 -8.17
CA THR A 433 12.06 8.80 -7.68
C THR A 433 11.67 7.36 -7.95
N ILE A 434 11.86 6.87 -9.18
CA ILE A 434 11.58 5.48 -9.55
C ILE A 434 12.49 4.52 -8.80
N PHE A 435 13.78 4.84 -8.69
CA PHE A 435 14.74 4.04 -7.95
C PHE A 435 14.39 3.96 -6.46
N CYS A 436 13.85 5.04 -5.87
CA CYS A 436 13.30 5.00 -4.52
C CYS A 436 12.11 4.05 -4.42
N GLY A 437 11.18 4.06 -5.38
CA GLY A 437 10.10 3.08 -5.47
C GLY A 437 10.61 1.63 -5.50
N PHE A 438 11.63 1.37 -6.33
CA PHE A 438 12.32 0.08 -6.36
C PHE A 438 12.96 -0.29 -5.00
N LEU A 439 13.70 0.63 -4.39
CA LEU A 439 14.35 0.42 -3.09
C LEU A 439 13.35 0.23 -1.94
N VAL A 440 12.15 0.80 -2.03
CA VAL A 440 11.08 0.55 -1.05
C VAL A 440 10.58 -0.88 -1.17
N LEU A 441 10.42 -1.42 -2.38
CA LEU A 441 9.81 -2.72 -2.62
C LEU A 441 10.80 -3.89 -2.53
N ALA A 442 11.91 -3.84 -3.27
CA ALA A 442 12.83 -4.97 -3.43
C ALA A 442 13.51 -5.41 -2.10
N PRO A 443 14.21 -4.52 -1.37
CA PRO A 443 14.71 -4.83 -0.03
C PRO A 443 13.63 -5.33 0.93
N SER A 444 12.41 -4.80 0.87
CA SER A 444 11.31 -5.19 1.76
C SER A 444 10.86 -6.63 1.55
N MET A 445 11.11 -7.22 0.36
CA MET A 445 10.95 -8.66 0.12
C MET A 445 11.87 -9.48 1.04
N SER A 446 13.10 -9.03 1.30
CA SER A 446 14.06 -9.74 2.17
C SER A 446 13.55 -9.80 3.62
N THR A 447 13.07 -8.67 4.15
CA THR A 447 12.51 -8.62 5.52
C THR A 447 11.21 -9.39 5.65
N SER A 448 10.37 -9.37 4.61
CA SER A 448 9.11 -10.12 4.61
C SER A 448 9.37 -11.62 4.63
N ALA A 449 10.27 -12.09 3.75
CA ALA A 449 10.72 -13.49 3.71
C ALA A 449 11.31 -13.92 5.07
N ASP A 450 12.22 -13.13 5.65
CA ASP A 450 12.78 -13.40 6.98
C ASP A 450 11.70 -13.54 8.05
N GLY A 451 10.76 -12.59 8.09
CA GLY A 451 9.68 -12.57 9.08
C GLY A 451 8.82 -13.83 9.05
N ILE A 452 8.45 -14.29 7.84
CA ILE A 452 7.64 -15.49 7.64
C ILE A 452 8.41 -16.74 8.06
N ILE A 453 9.64 -16.88 7.54
CA ILE A 453 10.47 -18.06 7.79
C ILE A 453 10.75 -18.17 9.29
N ARG A 454 11.21 -17.09 9.94
CA ARG A 454 11.47 -17.11 11.39
C ARG A 454 10.23 -17.46 12.19
N ARG A 455 9.10 -16.83 11.90
CA ARG A 455 7.85 -17.06 12.62
C ARG A 455 7.43 -18.53 12.57
N TRP A 456 7.46 -19.14 11.39
CA TRP A 456 7.06 -20.54 11.24
C TRP A 456 8.10 -21.51 11.76
N VAL A 457 9.39 -21.21 11.60
CA VAL A 457 10.48 -21.97 12.22
C VAL A 457 10.32 -21.97 13.75
N ASP A 458 10.10 -20.82 14.39
CA ASP A 458 9.86 -20.72 15.83
C ASP A 458 8.62 -21.50 16.27
N VAL A 459 7.53 -21.43 15.51
CA VAL A 459 6.29 -22.18 15.79
C VAL A 459 6.54 -23.68 15.69
N PHE A 460 7.14 -24.16 14.61
CA PHE A 460 7.42 -25.58 14.42
C PHE A 460 8.41 -26.09 15.47
N TRP A 461 9.48 -25.34 15.73
CA TRP A 461 10.49 -25.68 16.74
C TRP A 461 9.90 -25.88 18.13
N THR A 462 8.95 -25.02 18.51
CA THR A 462 8.34 -25.07 19.85
C THR A 462 7.15 -26.03 19.98
N THR A 463 6.39 -26.26 18.90
CA THR A 463 5.14 -27.04 18.95
C THR A 463 5.28 -28.49 18.50
N SER A 464 6.24 -28.79 17.62
CA SER A 464 6.45 -30.13 17.07
C SER A 464 7.21 -31.02 18.04
N ASP A 465 6.60 -32.15 18.41
CA ASP A 465 7.23 -33.09 19.36
C ASP A 465 8.48 -33.74 18.75
N ARG A 466 8.52 -33.93 17.42
CA ARG A 466 9.69 -34.43 16.69
C ARG A 466 10.85 -33.43 16.71
N LEU A 467 10.57 -32.15 16.46
CA LEU A 467 11.63 -31.13 16.46
C LEU A 467 12.17 -30.87 17.87
N ARG A 468 11.33 -30.97 18.90
CA ARG A 468 11.76 -30.86 20.30
C ARG A 468 12.73 -31.95 20.76
N SER A 469 12.77 -33.10 20.08
CA SER A 469 13.77 -34.14 20.34
C SER A 469 15.12 -33.89 19.66
N MET A 470 15.21 -32.93 18.74
CA MET A 470 16.46 -32.56 18.09
C MET A 470 17.33 -31.71 19.04
N PRO A 471 18.67 -31.74 18.90
CA PRO A 471 19.52 -30.90 19.72
C PRO A 471 19.36 -29.40 19.36
N PRO A 472 19.58 -28.45 20.30
CA PRO A 472 19.30 -27.02 20.10
C PRO A 472 20.04 -26.33 18.94
N ASP A 473 21.15 -26.89 18.50
CA ASP A 473 21.96 -26.48 17.34
C ASP A 473 21.33 -26.88 16.00
N ALA A 474 20.47 -27.90 15.98
CA ALA A 474 19.78 -28.36 14.77
C ALA A 474 18.74 -27.37 14.22
N ILE A 475 18.42 -26.29 14.97
CA ILE A 475 17.51 -25.22 14.53
C ILE A 475 17.91 -24.65 13.16
N ARG A 476 19.22 -24.60 12.89
CA ARG A 476 19.77 -24.17 11.61
C ARG A 476 19.18 -25.00 10.47
N MET A 477 19.22 -26.33 10.56
CA MET A 477 18.69 -27.22 9.51
C MET A 477 17.19 -27.03 9.28
N VAL A 478 16.42 -26.82 10.36
CA VAL A 478 14.98 -26.52 10.25
C VAL A 478 14.76 -25.20 9.53
N TYR A 479 15.51 -24.15 9.87
CA TYR A 479 15.43 -22.85 9.20
C TYR A 479 15.68 -22.97 7.69
N PHE A 480 16.75 -23.65 7.29
CA PHE A 480 17.07 -23.79 5.86
C PHE A 480 16.11 -24.72 5.11
N GLY A 481 15.53 -25.73 5.77
CA GLY A 481 14.45 -26.52 5.19
C GLY A 481 13.21 -25.69 4.88
N VAL A 482 12.81 -24.81 5.82
CA VAL A 482 11.68 -23.89 5.62
C VAL A 482 12.01 -22.84 4.55
N LEU A 483 13.22 -22.28 4.55
CA LEU A 483 13.68 -21.34 3.51
C LEU A 483 13.67 -21.99 2.12
N ALA A 484 14.14 -23.23 1.97
CA ALA A 484 14.13 -23.93 0.69
C ALA A 484 12.71 -24.21 0.20
N CYS A 485 11.80 -24.60 1.11
CA CYS A 485 10.38 -24.77 0.80
C CYS A 485 9.74 -23.44 0.36
N TYR A 486 10.02 -22.35 1.08
CA TYR A 486 9.55 -21.01 0.75
C TYR A 486 10.08 -20.53 -0.60
N ALA A 487 11.38 -20.71 -0.87
CA ALA A 487 12.00 -20.34 -2.13
C ALA A 487 11.36 -21.10 -3.31
N THR A 488 11.21 -22.43 -3.18
CA THR A 488 10.58 -23.28 -4.19
C THR A 488 9.14 -22.85 -4.46
N PHE A 489 8.37 -22.65 -3.39
CA PHE A 489 7.00 -22.16 -3.50
C PHE A 489 6.95 -20.80 -4.19
N GLY A 490 7.82 -19.85 -3.78
CA GLY A 490 7.87 -18.52 -4.36
C GLY A 490 8.17 -18.53 -5.85
N PHE A 491 9.17 -19.31 -6.30
CA PHE A 491 9.46 -19.46 -7.73
C PHE A 491 8.31 -20.07 -8.52
N ILE A 492 7.61 -21.06 -7.97
CA ILE A 492 6.41 -21.65 -8.60
C ILE A 492 5.31 -20.60 -8.71
N MET A 493 4.99 -19.90 -7.61
CA MET A 493 3.90 -18.92 -7.60
C MET A 493 4.17 -17.77 -8.57
N LEU A 494 5.38 -17.21 -8.58
CA LEU A 494 5.77 -16.17 -9.53
C LEU A 494 5.86 -16.68 -10.98
N GLY A 495 6.11 -17.97 -11.16
CA GLY A 495 6.17 -18.61 -12.47
C GLY A 495 4.80 -18.79 -13.12
N PHE A 496 3.75 -19.08 -12.35
CA PHE A 496 2.46 -19.51 -12.89
C PHE A 496 1.29 -18.54 -12.63
N PHE A 497 1.39 -17.63 -11.67
CA PHE A 497 0.30 -16.75 -11.28
C PHE A 497 0.61 -15.29 -11.57
N LYS A 498 -0.44 -14.51 -11.90
CA LYS A 498 -0.32 -13.07 -12.07
C LYS A 498 -0.15 -12.37 -10.70
N PRO A 499 0.74 -11.36 -10.58
CA PRO A 499 1.06 -10.74 -9.29
C PRO A 499 -0.11 -10.03 -8.59
N ASP A 500 -0.97 -9.39 -9.37
CA ASP A 500 -2.16 -8.66 -8.93
C ASP A 500 -3.13 -9.58 -8.18
N THR A 501 -3.34 -10.80 -8.69
CA THR A 501 -4.20 -11.79 -8.06
C THR A 501 -3.64 -12.22 -6.70
N LEU A 502 -2.32 -12.41 -6.62
CA LEU A 502 -1.66 -12.78 -5.35
C LEU A 502 -1.78 -11.66 -4.30
N LEU A 503 -1.66 -10.41 -4.73
CA LEU A 503 -1.81 -9.24 -3.84
C LEU A 503 -3.25 -9.13 -3.31
N LYS A 504 -4.26 -9.21 -4.18
CA LYS A 504 -5.69 -9.10 -3.82
C LYS A 504 -6.10 -10.17 -2.79
N ILE A 505 -5.65 -11.41 -2.98
CA ILE A 505 -5.90 -12.51 -2.03
C ILE A 505 -5.17 -12.26 -0.70
N ALA A 506 -3.90 -11.85 -0.75
CA ALA A 506 -3.08 -11.68 0.45
C ALA A 506 -3.62 -10.60 1.39
N THR A 507 -3.97 -9.42 0.86
CA THR A 507 -4.43 -8.27 1.65
C THR A 507 -5.72 -8.55 2.40
N THR A 508 -6.66 -9.26 1.77
CA THR A 508 -7.93 -9.65 2.39
C THR A 508 -7.71 -10.57 3.61
N ILE A 509 -6.84 -11.57 3.47
CA ILE A 509 -6.50 -12.51 4.55
C ILE A 509 -5.82 -11.77 5.71
N TYR A 510 -4.96 -10.79 5.43
CA TYR A 510 -4.21 -10.06 6.45
C TYR A 510 -5.09 -9.27 7.42
N ASN A 511 -6.22 -8.71 6.97
CA ASN A 511 -7.12 -8.01 7.88
C ASN A 511 -7.79 -8.94 8.89
N TYR A 512 -8.30 -10.09 8.42
CA TYR A 512 -8.82 -11.12 9.31
C TYR A 512 -7.75 -11.57 10.30
N ALA A 513 -6.55 -11.83 9.80
CA ALA A 513 -5.44 -12.27 10.62
C ALA A 513 -5.03 -11.23 11.67
N LEU A 514 -4.98 -9.94 11.34
CA LEU A 514 -4.65 -8.88 12.29
C LEU A 514 -5.77 -8.72 13.32
N GLY A 515 -7.02 -8.67 12.87
CA GLY A 515 -8.19 -8.57 13.73
C GLY A 515 -8.25 -9.69 14.78
N ILE A 516 -8.17 -10.94 14.32
CA ILE A 516 -8.13 -12.13 15.20
C ILE A 516 -6.88 -12.11 16.09
N SER A 517 -5.72 -11.73 15.55
CA SER A 517 -4.47 -11.65 16.31
C SER A 517 -4.54 -10.67 17.46
N CYS A 518 -5.15 -9.50 17.27
CA CYS A 518 -5.37 -8.48 18.29
C CYS A 518 -6.22 -9.02 19.44
N LEU A 519 -7.40 -9.57 19.13
CA LEU A 519 -8.33 -10.12 20.13
C LEU A 519 -7.73 -11.33 20.88
N HIS A 520 -7.09 -12.25 20.15
CA HIS A 520 -6.42 -13.40 20.76
C HIS A 520 -5.24 -12.97 21.64
N THR A 521 -4.52 -11.90 21.28
CA THR A 521 -3.44 -11.34 22.11
C THR A 521 -3.99 -10.78 23.42
N VAL A 522 -5.12 -10.07 23.41
CA VAL A 522 -5.81 -9.64 24.66
C VAL A 522 -6.16 -10.84 25.52
N TYR A 523 -6.76 -11.88 24.92
CA TYR A 523 -7.12 -13.11 25.63
C TYR A 523 -5.91 -13.81 26.26
N VAL A 524 -4.82 -13.98 25.49
CA VAL A 524 -3.57 -14.61 25.94
C VAL A 524 -2.94 -13.81 27.09
N ASN A 525 -2.87 -12.49 26.97
CA ASN A 525 -2.28 -11.64 27.99
C ASN A 525 -3.07 -11.69 29.31
N ARG A 526 -4.40 -11.80 29.24
CA ARG A 526 -5.24 -11.88 30.43
C ARG A 526 -5.25 -13.27 31.07
N SER A 527 -5.15 -14.32 30.26
CA SER A 527 -5.25 -15.71 30.73
C SER A 527 -3.90 -16.28 31.18
N LEU A 528 -2.80 -15.94 30.51
CA LEU A 528 -1.50 -16.58 30.73
C LEU A 528 -0.49 -15.70 31.48
N LEU A 529 -0.59 -14.36 31.43
CA LEU A 529 0.38 -13.50 32.13
C LEU A 529 -0.02 -13.30 33.60
N PRO A 530 0.95 -13.35 34.53
CA PRO A 530 0.74 -12.94 35.92
C PRO A 530 0.18 -11.51 36.01
N LYS A 531 -0.75 -11.27 36.94
CA LYS A 531 -1.42 -9.96 37.12
C LYS A 531 -0.45 -8.77 37.18
N LYS A 532 0.75 -8.96 37.77
CA LYS A 532 1.80 -7.93 37.90
C LYS A 532 2.44 -7.52 36.56
N LEU A 533 2.33 -8.35 35.52
CA LEU A 533 2.94 -8.16 34.19
C LEU A 533 1.90 -7.84 33.12
N GLN A 534 0.61 -7.86 33.47
CA GLN A 534 -0.44 -7.55 32.52
C GLN A 534 -0.33 -6.07 32.09
N PRO A 535 -0.63 -5.75 30.81
CA PRO A 535 -0.67 -4.37 30.33
C PRO A 535 -1.67 -3.46 31.10
N ARG A 536 -1.83 -2.21 30.68
CA ARG A 536 -2.89 -1.34 31.25
C ARG A 536 -4.24 -1.61 30.59
N LYS A 537 -5.33 -1.26 31.28
CA LYS A 537 -6.71 -1.32 30.73
C LYS A 537 -6.86 -0.65 29.38
N SER A 538 -6.29 0.54 29.24
CA SER A 538 -6.32 1.28 27.97
C SER A 538 -5.72 0.50 26.81
N VAL A 539 -4.64 -0.26 27.04
CA VAL A 539 -4.00 -1.07 25.99
C VAL A 539 -4.92 -2.20 25.53
N TRP A 540 -5.64 -2.85 26.44
CA TRP A 540 -6.59 -3.91 26.06
C TRP A 540 -7.78 -3.37 25.30
N ILE A 541 -8.31 -2.22 25.74
CA ILE A 541 -9.44 -1.55 25.07
C ILE A 541 -9.00 -1.15 23.67
N ALA A 542 -7.88 -0.43 23.54
CA ALA A 542 -7.34 -0.04 22.24
C ALA A 542 -7.14 -1.24 21.32
N LEU A 543 -6.45 -2.29 21.79
CA LEU A 543 -6.21 -3.48 20.98
C LEU A 543 -7.49 -4.22 20.59
N SER A 544 -8.53 -4.18 21.44
CA SER A 544 -9.83 -4.76 21.12
C SER A 544 -10.57 -3.93 20.08
N CYS A 545 -10.57 -2.60 20.20
CA CYS A 545 -11.16 -1.70 19.21
C CYS A 545 -10.48 -1.85 17.84
N PHE A 546 -9.14 -1.87 17.80
CA PHE A 546 -8.40 -2.14 16.58
C PHE A 546 -8.74 -3.53 16.01
N GLY A 547 -8.83 -4.55 16.86
CA GLY A 547 -9.21 -5.89 16.44
C GLY A 547 -10.58 -5.94 15.77
N ILE A 548 -11.58 -5.28 16.37
CA ILE A 548 -12.94 -5.20 15.82
C ILE A 548 -12.97 -4.38 14.53
N PHE A 549 -12.25 -3.25 14.49
CA PHE A 549 -12.14 -2.42 13.29
C PHE A 549 -11.58 -3.21 12.09
N PHE A 550 -10.46 -3.91 12.26
CA PHE A 550 -9.89 -4.70 11.16
C PHE A 550 -10.78 -5.87 10.74
N LEU A 551 -11.54 -6.47 11.66
CA LEU A 551 -12.55 -7.49 11.30
C LEU A 551 -13.71 -6.89 10.52
N PHE A 552 -14.17 -5.69 10.88
CA PHE A 552 -15.20 -4.97 10.15
C PHE A 552 -14.74 -4.65 8.73
N ILE A 553 -13.55 -4.08 8.56
CA ILE A 553 -12.97 -3.79 7.23
C ILE A 553 -12.81 -5.08 6.40
N ALA A 554 -12.32 -6.16 7.01
CA ALA A 554 -12.20 -7.45 6.33
C ALA A 554 -13.57 -7.97 5.83
N PHE A 555 -14.61 -7.83 6.65
CA PHE A 555 -15.96 -8.24 6.32
C PHE A 555 -16.55 -7.41 5.18
N VAL A 556 -16.47 -6.08 5.25
CA VAL A 556 -16.93 -5.17 4.19
C VAL A 556 -16.20 -5.46 2.87
N SER A 557 -14.87 -5.59 2.92
CA SER A 557 -14.06 -5.94 1.74
C SER A 557 -14.46 -7.28 1.13
N THR A 558 -14.85 -8.26 1.95
CA THR A 558 -15.30 -9.57 1.47
C THR A 558 -16.69 -9.49 0.84
N LEU A 559 -17.61 -8.70 1.41
CA LEU A 559 -18.93 -8.50 0.82
C LEU A 559 -18.84 -7.82 -0.55
N LYS A 560 -17.99 -6.81 -0.70
CA LYS A 560 -17.73 -6.16 -1.99
C LYS A 560 -17.14 -7.15 -3.00
N GLN A 561 -16.17 -7.97 -2.61
CA GLN A 561 -15.57 -8.98 -3.49
C GLN A 561 -16.56 -10.10 -3.93
N LEU A 562 -17.65 -10.27 -3.19
CA LEU A 562 -18.70 -11.24 -3.50
C LEU A 562 -19.92 -10.58 -4.19
N ASP A 563 -19.78 -9.31 -4.62
CA ASP A 563 -20.83 -8.49 -5.24
C ASP A 563 -22.14 -8.46 -4.43
N VAL A 564 -22.03 -8.53 -3.10
CA VAL A 564 -23.18 -8.44 -2.18
C VAL A 564 -23.55 -6.98 -1.90
N ILE A 565 -22.55 -6.09 -1.88
CA ILE A 565 -22.67 -4.65 -1.65
C ILE A 565 -21.83 -3.86 -2.66
#